data_AF-A0A1I0NSF3-F1
#
_entry.id   AF-A0A1I0NSF3-F1
#
_cell.length_a   1.000
_cell.length_b   1.000
_cell.length_c   1.000
_cell.angle_alpha   90.00
_cell.angle_beta   90.00
_cell.angle_gamma   90.00
#
_symmetry.space_group_name_H-M   'P 1'
#
loop_
_entity.id
_entity.type
_entity.pdbx_description
1 polymer ?
#
loop_
_entity_poly.entity_id
_entity_poly.type
_entity_poly.pdbx_seq_one_letter_code
_entity_poly.pdbx_strand_id
1 'polypeptide(L)'
;MKIHINQQGDIAETEITINCKQISPEIEKIISLLRVMDLKLTGMKDNQTYILDVGKILYIDTVDKRTFFYTKTEVYETPLKLYELEERLSANDFLRANKSCIIHFKIQSIKADLDGKLLVTMNNGERLYISRQYAGDFKEKLGVK
;
A
#
# COMPACT_ATOMS: atom_id res chain seq x y z
N MET A 1 -11.65 -23.32 -6.91
CA MET A 1 -11.64 -22.88 -5.49
C MET A 1 -13.07 -22.92 -5.00
N LYS A 2 -13.35 -23.58 -3.87
CA LYS A 2 -14.66 -23.50 -3.19
C LYS A 2 -14.44 -22.70 -1.91
N ILE A 3 -15.28 -21.70 -1.67
CA ILE A 3 -15.16 -20.80 -0.51
C ILE A 3 -16.29 -21.13 0.44
N HIS A 4 -15.94 -21.39 1.69
CA HIS A 4 -16.88 -21.64 2.80
C HIS A 4 -16.72 -20.50 3.80
N ILE A 5 -17.83 -19.90 4.22
CA ILE A 5 -17.85 -18.82 5.22
C ILE A 5 -18.73 -19.31 6.37
N ASN A 6 -18.17 -19.38 7.57
CA ASN A 6 -18.88 -19.76 8.79
C ASN A 6 -18.97 -18.54 9.69
N GLN A 7 -20.19 -18.06 9.93
CA GLN A 7 -20.45 -16.93 10.82
C GLN A 7 -21.26 -17.43 12.03
N GLN A 8 -20.70 -17.26 13.22
CA GLN A 8 -21.31 -17.66 14.50
C GLN A 8 -21.09 -16.52 15.51
N GLY A 9 -22.06 -16.30 16.40
CA GLY A 9 -22.05 -15.14 17.32
C GLY A 9 -21.15 -15.30 18.55
N ASP A 10 -20.64 -16.50 18.78
CA ASP A 10 -19.80 -16.91 19.91
C ASP A 10 -18.30 -16.97 19.59
N ILE A 11 -17.92 -16.68 18.34
CA ILE A 11 -16.52 -16.56 17.94
C ILE A 11 -15.96 -15.25 18.51
N ALA A 12 -14.99 -15.37 19.43
CA ALA A 12 -14.43 -14.23 20.16
C ALA A 12 -13.46 -13.37 19.31
N GLU A 13 -12.73 -14.00 18.39
CA GLU A 13 -11.80 -13.34 17.49
C GLU A 13 -11.85 -13.96 16.09
N THR A 14 -11.53 -13.16 15.07
CA THR A 14 -11.50 -13.64 13.68
C THR A 14 -10.34 -14.62 13.50
N GLU A 15 -10.65 -15.88 13.22
CA GLU A 15 -9.68 -16.91 12.85
C GLU A 15 -9.76 -17.23 11.35
N ILE A 16 -8.62 -17.52 10.71
CA ILE A 16 -8.57 -17.95 9.31
C ILE A 16 -7.82 -19.27 9.18
N THR A 17 -8.52 -20.32 8.74
CA THR A 17 -7.94 -21.64 8.43
C THR A 17 -7.91 -21.89 6.92
N ILE A 18 -6.73 -22.20 6.37
CA ILE A 18 -6.56 -22.51 4.94
C ILE A 18 -6.27 -24.01 4.77
N ASN A 19 -7.27 -24.77 4.32
CA ASN A 19 -7.12 -26.19 3.98
C ASN A 19 -6.75 -26.34 2.50
N CYS A 20 -5.55 -26.82 2.21
CA CYS A 20 -5.07 -27.06 0.85
C CYS A 20 -4.27 -28.36 0.76
N LYS A 21 -4.21 -28.98 -0.43
CA LYS A 21 -3.42 -30.20 -0.65
C LYS A 21 -1.91 -29.95 -0.54
N GLN A 22 -1.47 -28.77 -0.99
CA GLN A 22 -0.10 -28.26 -0.91
C GLN A 22 -0.14 -26.73 -0.96
N ILE A 23 0.87 -26.07 -0.39
CA ILE A 23 1.05 -24.62 -0.53
C ILE A 23 1.49 -24.33 -1.97
N SER A 24 0.57 -23.87 -2.81
CA SER A 24 0.86 -23.43 -4.18
C SER A 24 1.14 -21.92 -4.24
N PRO A 25 1.69 -21.38 -5.34
CA PRO A 25 1.90 -19.94 -5.50
C PRO A 25 0.62 -19.11 -5.30
N GLU A 26 -0.54 -19.66 -5.66
CA GLU A 26 -1.83 -19.00 -5.43
C GLU A 26 -2.19 -18.96 -3.93
N ILE A 27 -1.88 -20.02 -3.18
CA ILE A 27 -2.11 -20.07 -1.72
C ILE A 27 -1.14 -19.11 -1.00
N GLU A 28 0.12 -19.05 -1.41
CA GLU A 28 1.08 -18.06 -0.88
C GLU A 28 0.61 -16.63 -1.07
N LYS A 29 0.00 -16.33 -2.22
CA LYS A 29 -0.58 -15.01 -2.48
C LYS A 29 -1.72 -14.69 -1.50
N ILE A 30 -2.58 -15.66 -1.18
CA ILE A 30 -3.66 -15.50 -0.18
C ILE A 30 -3.07 -15.28 1.21
N ILE A 31 -2.10 -16.09 1.63
CA ILE A 31 -1.42 -15.94 2.93
C ILE A 31 -0.77 -14.55 3.05
N SER A 32 -0.11 -14.09 1.99
CA SER A 32 0.52 -12.78 1.95
C SER A 32 -0.49 -11.66 2.14
N LEU A 33 -1.64 -11.71 1.45
CA LEU A 33 -2.73 -10.74 1.61
C LEU A 33 -3.29 -10.72 3.03
N LEU A 34 -3.41 -11.88 3.70
CA LEU A 34 -3.90 -11.96 5.07
C LEU A 34 -2.90 -11.39 6.10
N ARG A 35 -1.61 -11.72 5.98
CA ARG A 35 -0.55 -11.14 6.83
C ARG A 35 -0.50 -9.62 6.71
N VAL A 36 -0.81 -9.15 5.52
CA VAL A 36 -0.88 -7.75 5.16
C VAL A 36 -2.06 -7.03 5.82
N MET A 37 -3.21 -7.68 5.99
CA MET A 37 -4.37 -7.08 6.66
C MET A 37 -4.09 -6.73 8.13
N ASP A 38 -3.17 -7.43 8.78
CA ASP A 38 -2.69 -7.14 10.14
C ASP A 38 -1.41 -6.29 10.17
N LEU A 39 -0.90 -5.84 9.02
CA LEU A 39 0.32 -5.05 8.97
C LEU A 39 0.05 -3.65 9.54
N LYS A 40 0.50 -3.44 10.77
CA LYS A 40 0.51 -2.13 11.42
C LYS A 40 1.88 -1.49 11.26
N LEU A 41 1.90 -0.21 10.90
CA LEU A 41 3.11 0.61 10.87
C LEU A 41 3.09 1.60 12.03
N THR A 42 4.27 2.03 12.46
CA THR A 42 4.41 3.07 13.47
C THR A 42 4.85 4.37 12.81
N GLY A 43 4.08 5.44 13.01
CA GLY A 43 4.39 6.79 12.59
C GLY A 43 4.47 7.73 13.78
N MET A 44 5.27 8.78 13.70
CA MET A 44 5.49 9.78 14.74
C MET A 44 4.89 11.11 14.31
N LYS A 45 4.13 11.75 15.20
CA LYS A 45 3.59 13.10 15.03
C LYS A 45 3.49 13.76 16.41
N ASP A 46 3.84 15.03 16.51
CA ASP A 46 3.73 15.81 17.76
C ASP A 46 4.38 15.11 18.97
N ASN A 47 5.56 14.51 18.74
CA ASN A 47 6.34 13.75 19.73
C ASN A 47 5.62 12.52 20.32
N GLN A 48 4.62 11.99 19.61
CA GLN A 48 3.88 10.78 19.98
C GLN A 48 3.97 9.73 18.86
N THR A 49 3.99 8.46 19.25
CA THR A 49 3.94 7.33 18.32
C THR A 49 2.51 6.87 18.10
N TYR A 50 2.11 6.83 16.83
CA TYR A 50 0.81 6.36 16.36
C TYR A 50 0.96 5.02 15.66
N ILE A 51 0.04 4.12 15.96
CA ILE A 51 -0.11 2.86 15.24
C ILE A 51 -1.06 3.10 14.07
N LEU A 52 -0.53 2.93 12.85
CA LEU A 52 -1.23 3.20 11.60
C LEU A 52 -1.58 1.89 10.91
N ASP A 53 -2.83 1.81 10.49
CA ASP A 53 -3.29 0.82 9.52
C ASP A 53 -2.73 1.21 8.14
N VAL A 54 -2.01 0.28 7.50
CA VAL A 54 -1.43 0.45 6.16
C VAL A 54 -2.49 0.89 5.15
N GLY A 55 -3.72 0.39 5.27
CA GLY A 55 -4.83 0.73 4.38
C GLY A 55 -5.26 2.21 4.45
N LYS A 56 -4.84 2.97 5.48
CA LYS A 56 -5.10 4.41 5.62
C LYS A 56 -4.01 5.28 4.99
N ILE A 57 -2.87 4.70 4.63
CA ILE A 57 -1.74 5.42 4.01
C ILE A 57 -2.03 5.53 2.51
N LEU A 58 -2.09 6.77 2.01
CA LEU A 58 -2.30 7.06 0.60
C LEU A 58 -0.99 7.00 -0.16
N TYR A 59 0.07 7.58 0.40
CA TYR A 59 1.41 7.53 -0.17
C TYR A 59 2.46 7.75 0.91
N ILE A 60 3.69 7.48 0.53
CA ILE A 60 4.89 7.60 1.34
C ILE A 60 5.85 8.45 0.53
N ASP A 61 6.45 9.47 1.15
CA ASP A 61 7.46 10.28 0.49
C ASP A 61 8.66 10.52 1.40
N THR A 62 9.81 10.79 0.79
CA THR A 62 11.03 11.15 1.50
C THR A 62 11.43 12.57 1.18
N VAL A 63 11.42 13.42 2.20
CA VAL A 63 11.81 14.83 2.13
C VAL A 63 12.94 15.04 3.13
N ASP A 64 14.04 15.67 2.70
CA ASP A 64 15.22 15.95 3.54
C ASP A 64 15.73 14.73 4.33
N LYS A 65 15.81 13.57 3.65
CA LYS A 65 16.24 12.26 4.19
C LYS A 65 15.34 11.67 5.29
N ARG A 66 14.18 12.27 5.53
CA ARG A 66 13.13 11.77 6.44
C ARG A 66 11.98 11.20 5.63
N THR A 67 11.37 10.15 6.14
CA THR A 67 10.32 9.43 5.44
C THR A 67 8.99 9.62 6.15
N PHE A 68 7.94 9.88 5.38
CA PHE A 68 6.64 10.26 5.90
C PHE A 68 5.52 9.41 5.31
N PHE A 69 4.56 9.05 6.15
CA PHE A 69 3.28 8.48 5.76
C PHE A 69 2.25 9.58 5.61
N TYR A 70 1.66 9.69 4.43
CA TYR A 70 0.58 10.62 4.15
C TYR A 70 -0.74 9.85 4.14
N THR A 71 -1.62 10.22 5.06
CA THR A 71 -2.99 9.70 5.13
C THR A 71 -3.95 10.72 4.53
N LYS A 72 -5.25 10.46 4.62
CA LYS A 72 -6.26 11.40 4.12
C LYS A 72 -6.20 12.78 4.80
N THR A 73 -5.84 12.82 6.09
CA THR A 73 -5.94 14.03 6.92
C THR A 73 -4.66 14.38 7.64
N GLU A 74 -3.73 13.44 7.78
CA GLU A 74 -2.59 13.54 8.68
C GLU A 74 -1.30 13.04 8.04
N VAL A 75 -0.18 13.57 8.52
CA VAL A 75 1.18 13.19 8.11
C VAL A 75 1.95 12.70 9.32
N TYR A 76 2.65 11.58 9.16
CA TYR A 76 3.44 10.96 10.23
C TYR A 76 4.86 10.65 9.75
N GLU A 77 5.88 11.01 10.53
CA GLU A 77 7.27 10.64 10.24
C GLU A 77 7.54 9.18 10.65
N THR A 78 8.36 8.45 9.90
CA THR A 78 8.79 7.10 10.27
C THR A 78 10.31 6.98 10.20
N PRO A 79 10.95 6.23 11.11
CA PRO A 79 12.39 5.96 11.03
C PRO A 79 12.74 5.02 9.86
N LEU A 80 11.75 4.27 9.35
CA LEU A 80 11.93 3.31 8.27
C LEU A 80 12.35 4.01 6.98
N LYS A 81 13.31 3.42 6.28
CA LYS A 81 13.72 3.90 4.95
C LYS A 81 12.73 3.45 3.89
N LEU A 82 12.68 4.24 2.84
CA LEU A 82 11.77 4.02 1.72
C LEU A 82 11.94 2.65 1.04
N TYR A 83 13.16 2.12 0.94
CA TYR A 83 13.37 0.77 0.38
C TYR A 83 12.84 -0.34 1.30
N GLU A 84 12.97 -0.19 2.63
CA GLU A 84 12.41 -1.14 3.60
C GLU A 84 10.88 -1.17 3.52
N LEU A 85 10.28 0.02 3.33
CA LEU A 85 8.84 0.15 3.16
C LEU A 85 8.35 -0.45 1.85
N GLU A 86 9.12 -0.30 0.77
CA GLU A 86 8.79 -0.93 -0.52
C GLU A 86 8.75 -2.46 -0.43
N GLU A 87 9.73 -3.07 0.24
CA GLU A 87 9.74 -4.51 0.46
C GLU A 87 8.55 -4.97 1.33
N ARG A 88 8.32 -4.30 2.46
CA ARG A 88 7.23 -4.61 3.41
C ARG A 88 5.84 -4.41 2.81
N LEU A 89 5.68 -3.45 1.89
CA LEU A 89 4.39 -3.06 1.33
C LEU A 89 4.15 -3.60 -0.09
N SER A 90 5.09 -4.37 -0.63
CA SER A 90 5.01 -4.95 -1.98
C SER A 90 3.70 -5.71 -2.26
N ALA A 91 3.13 -6.38 -1.25
CA ALA A 91 1.87 -7.11 -1.32
C ALA A 91 0.59 -6.26 -1.06
N ASN A 92 0.71 -4.95 -0.80
CA ASN A 92 -0.37 -4.05 -0.35
C ASN A 92 -0.88 -3.07 -1.43
N ASP A 93 -0.63 -3.35 -2.71
CA ASP A 93 -0.90 -2.39 -3.79
C ASP A 93 -0.21 -1.03 -3.60
N PHE A 94 0.95 -1.03 -2.95
CA PHE A 94 1.91 0.06 -3.03
C PHE A 94 2.84 -0.19 -4.22
N LEU A 95 3.10 0.87 -5.00
CA LEU A 95 4.11 0.86 -6.05
C LEU A 95 4.99 2.08 -5.94
N ARG A 96 6.24 1.92 -6.37
CA ARG A 96 7.17 3.03 -6.50
C ARG A 96 6.69 4.00 -7.57
N ALA A 97 6.58 5.28 -7.22
CA ALA A 97 6.23 6.34 -8.18
C ALA A 97 7.49 7.01 -8.76
N ASN A 98 8.50 7.20 -7.91
CA ASN A 98 9.78 7.80 -8.25
C ASN A 98 10.83 7.44 -7.18
N LYS A 99 12.00 8.09 -7.22
CA LYS A 99 13.10 7.79 -6.29
C LYS A 99 12.76 8.07 -4.81
N SER A 100 11.86 9.00 -4.51
CA SER A 100 11.48 9.39 -3.15
C SER A 100 10.08 8.96 -2.73
N CYS A 101 9.25 8.49 -3.65
CA CYS A 101 7.82 8.27 -3.38
C CYS A 101 7.33 6.86 -3.72
N ILE A 102 6.52 6.30 -2.82
CA ILE A 102 5.72 5.08 -2.99
C ILE A 102 4.25 5.47 -2.84
N ILE A 103 3.38 5.00 -3.74
CA ILE A 103 1.97 5.35 -3.77
C ILE A 103 1.09 4.11 -3.62
N HIS A 104 0.01 4.22 -2.87
CA HIS A 104 -1.05 3.21 -2.82
C HIS A 104 -1.97 3.39 -4.04
N PHE A 105 -2.44 2.28 -4.62
CA PHE A 105 -3.43 2.26 -5.72
C PHE A 105 -4.81 2.84 -5.40
N LYS A 106 -5.07 3.33 -4.19
CA LYS A 106 -6.30 4.05 -3.84
C LYS A 106 -6.28 5.47 -4.42
N ILE A 107 -6.32 5.53 -5.75
CA ILE A 107 -6.21 6.76 -6.54
C ILE A 107 -7.59 7.14 -7.09
N GLN A 108 -7.84 8.45 -7.19
CA GLN A 108 -9.08 9.00 -7.71
C GLN A 108 -9.06 9.07 -9.24
N SER A 109 -7.94 9.51 -9.82
CA SER A 109 -7.78 9.61 -11.27
C SER A 109 -6.32 9.54 -11.68
N ILE A 110 -6.08 9.16 -12.94
CA ILE A 110 -4.77 9.15 -13.57
C ILE A 110 -4.86 9.84 -14.93
N LYS A 111 -3.83 10.62 -15.27
CA LYS A 111 -3.70 11.29 -16.56
C LYS A 111 -2.27 11.13 -17.06
N ALA A 112 -2.11 10.76 -18.33
CA ALA A 112 -0.81 10.85 -18.98
C ALA A 112 -0.40 12.33 -19.10
N ASP A 113 0.82 12.64 -18.68
CA ASP A 113 1.39 13.98 -18.80
C ASP A 113 2.56 13.97 -19.79
N LEU A 114 3.11 15.15 -20.06
CA LEU A 114 4.26 15.35 -20.93
C LEU A 114 5.44 14.45 -20.51
N ASP A 115 6.24 14.09 -21.51
CA ASP A 115 7.44 13.25 -21.34
C ASP A 115 7.18 11.85 -20.77
N GLY A 116 5.98 11.29 -20.93
CA GLY A 116 5.66 9.92 -20.52
C GLY A 116 5.59 9.73 -19.00
N LYS A 117 5.41 10.82 -18.25
CA LYS A 117 5.06 10.79 -16.83
C LYS A 117 3.56 10.53 -16.67
N LEU A 118 3.15 10.13 -15.47
CA LEU A 118 1.72 10.07 -15.11
C LEU A 118 1.47 11.04 -13.96
N LEU A 119 0.41 11.82 -14.10
CA LEU A 119 -0.15 12.61 -13.02
C LEU A 119 -1.26 11.79 -12.36
N VAL A 120 -1.15 11.58 -11.06
CA VAL A 120 -2.11 10.84 -10.25
C VAL A 120 -2.78 11.80 -9.29
N THR A 121 -4.10 11.72 -9.16
CA THR A 121 -4.84 12.41 -8.10
C THR A 121 -5.24 11.39 -7.04
N MET A 122 -4.84 11.62 -5.80
CA MET A 122 -5.14 10.78 -4.65
C MET A 122 -6.56 11.05 -4.12
N ASN A 123 -7.10 10.16 -3.31
CA ASN A 123 -8.46 10.30 -2.75
C ASN A 123 -8.63 11.48 -1.77
N ASN A 124 -7.55 12.14 -1.35
CA ASN A 124 -7.58 13.39 -0.59
C ASN A 124 -7.41 14.64 -1.48
N GLY A 125 -7.34 14.49 -2.81
CA GLY A 125 -7.19 15.57 -3.78
C GLY A 125 -5.75 15.96 -4.09
N GLU A 126 -4.77 15.40 -3.36
CA GLU A 126 -3.36 15.65 -3.65
C GLU A 126 -2.94 15.06 -4.99
N ARG A 127 -1.97 15.71 -5.64
CA ARG A 127 -1.49 15.31 -6.96
C ARG A 127 -0.03 14.94 -6.91
N LEU A 128 0.28 13.75 -7.42
CA LEU A 128 1.62 13.17 -7.40
C LEU A 128 2.04 12.76 -8.80
N TYR A 129 3.33 12.91 -9.08
CA TYR A 129 3.93 12.47 -10.33
C TYR A 129 4.58 11.10 -10.20
N ILE A 130 4.19 10.19 -11.08
CA ILE A 130 4.92 8.97 -11.38
C ILE A 130 5.90 9.29 -12.50
N SER A 131 7.18 9.03 -12.25
CA SER A 131 8.23 9.27 -13.25
C SER A 131 8.15 8.26 -14.40
N ARG A 132 8.68 8.62 -15.57
CA ARG A 132 8.68 7.78 -16.78
C ARG A 132 9.13 6.34 -16.52
N GLN A 133 10.14 6.16 -15.67
CA GLN A 133 10.69 4.85 -15.33
C GLN A 133 9.65 3.91 -14.72
N TYR A 134 8.76 4.42 -13.86
CA TYR A 134 7.77 3.62 -13.13
C TYR A 134 6.37 3.68 -13.75
N ALA A 135 6.17 4.54 -14.76
CA ALA A 135 4.88 4.72 -15.41
C ALA A 135 4.38 3.45 -16.12
N GLY A 136 5.29 2.62 -16.67
CA GLY A 136 4.95 1.36 -17.32
C GLY A 136 4.31 0.37 -16.34
N ASP A 137 5.04 0.03 -15.28
CA ASP A 137 4.59 -0.89 -14.22
C ASP A 137 3.27 -0.44 -13.61
N PHE A 138 3.09 0.88 -13.44
CA PHE A 138 1.87 1.43 -12.87
C PHE A 138 0.65 1.25 -13.79
N LYS A 139 0.82 1.49 -15.09
CA LYS A 139 -0.23 1.27 -16.09
C LYS A 139 -0.63 -0.19 -16.21
N GLU A 140 0.36 -1.09 -16.22
CA GLU A 140 0.13 -2.53 -16.30
C GLU A 140 -0.72 -3.02 -15.13
N LYS A 141 -0.37 -2.60 -13.90
CA LYS A 141 -1.12 -2.99 -12.70
C LYS A 141 -2.52 -2.39 -12.63
N LEU A 142 -2.77 -1.22 -13.24
CA LEU A 142 -4.13 -0.65 -13.35
C LEU A 142 -4.95 -1.23 -14.52
N GLY A 143 -4.33 -2.01 -15.42
CA GLY A 143 -5.00 -2.51 -16.62
C GLY A 143 -5.34 -1.42 -17.65
N VAL A 144 -4.64 -0.27 -17.59
CA VAL A 144 -4.88 0.86 -18.50
C VAL A 144 -3.75 0.89 -19.53
N LYS A 145 -4.08 0.73 -20.82
CA LYS A 145 -3.11 0.85 -21.93
C LYS A 145 -2.85 2.32 -22.26
#